data_AF-A0A418XKB9-F1
#
_entry.id   AF-A0A418XKB9-F1
#
_cell.length_a   1.000
_cell.length_b   1.000
_cell.length_c   1.000
_cell.angle_alpha   90.00
_cell.angle_beta   90.00
_cell.angle_gamma   90.00
#
_symmetry.space_group_name_H-M   'P 1'
#
loop_
_entity.id
_entity.type
_entity.pdbx_description
1 polymer ?
#
loop_
_entity_poly.entity_id
_entity_poly.type
_entity_poly.pdbx_seq_one_letter_code
_entity_poly.pdbx_strand_id
1 'polypeptide(L)'
;MSRLIVEFLNDSLLFDITLIRESYRDVPNVRLVQELLLYREHCTKNLHALTLEIKKEPEILSCLGSPDMGKIECLKRSALYLEQIVLACPIFPFSEPEHQFSNTMSEYMGLDKSSEIDKEKLARAVKYVLDRRPMIAGGFVKFYPVSYHTELSIEIPITYSESGYADLLPETILELYQRRSEALSLKKTRKGLLVEEDLYPCRSIFVRFKGLREAYVYNLLQQKVIESHDETRVMTVAMHEPAYPPTTHEFEHWVSESVNRSALAHFKSLTQELGLANRLGSVYSTSSNLNNEILRAPVLNSQQGIREHTLDCVLRMNLPYMDKISAEDLMSLRLNDGEEFKSFRVELEKQFRELRSETDPSTIKKRIEDVEHELTVVQVRSVQEKIKSVRKSALADVGVAVSGVAAGFATSGFSVLGALAGLLHGCKTYIDYQEKVKGNPCYFLWNLKKHQKPTSPVSSKRKQILSQAGRISNVKPTDVSAFITPKQS
;
A
#
# COMPACT_ATOMS: atom_id res chain seq x y z
N MET A 1 -1.14 13.83 0.03
CA MET A 1 0.20 14.29 -0.34
C MET A 1 0.42 15.52 0.52
N SER A 2 1.66 15.82 0.94
CA SER A 2 1.84 17.12 1.59
C SER A 2 1.36 18.19 0.60
N ARG A 3 0.72 19.23 1.09
CA ARG A 3 0.21 20.29 0.22
C ARG A 3 1.32 20.83 -0.68
N LEU A 4 2.52 20.93 -0.13
CA LEU A 4 3.74 21.39 -0.79
C LEU A 4 4.20 20.52 -1.97
N ILE A 5 4.06 19.19 -1.90
CA ILE A 5 4.44 18.30 -3.01
C ILE A 5 3.39 18.38 -4.13
N VAL A 6 2.09 18.48 -3.79
CA VAL A 6 1.02 18.61 -4.81
C VAL A 6 1.15 19.92 -5.56
N GLU A 7 1.41 21.01 -4.84
CA GLU A 7 1.53 22.35 -5.43
C GLU A 7 2.61 22.38 -6.50
N PHE A 8 3.82 21.86 -6.21
CA PHE A 8 4.86 21.74 -7.24
C PHE A 8 4.42 20.85 -8.41
N LEU A 9 3.89 19.66 -8.10
CA LEU A 9 3.57 18.69 -9.15
C LEU A 9 2.48 19.21 -10.08
N ASN A 10 1.45 19.90 -9.57
CA ASN A 10 0.37 20.43 -10.40
C ASN A 10 0.84 21.39 -11.51
N ASP A 11 1.91 22.15 -11.26
CA ASP A 11 2.48 23.09 -12.22
C ASP A 11 3.64 22.47 -13.03
N SER A 12 4.02 21.23 -12.72
CA SER A 12 5.11 20.50 -13.35
C SER A 12 4.62 19.71 -14.57
N LEU A 13 5.48 19.60 -15.59
CA LEU A 13 5.25 18.69 -16.72
C LEU A 13 5.11 17.22 -16.27
N LEU A 14 5.62 16.86 -15.09
CA LEU A 14 5.46 15.52 -14.50
C LEU A 14 4.00 15.16 -14.24
N PHE A 15 3.06 16.12 -14.14
CA PHE A 15 1.63 15.84 -13.94
C PHE A 15 0.76 16.13 -15.17
N ASP A 16 1.37 16.43 -16.32
CA ASP A 16 0.61 16.60 -17.55
C ASP A 16 -0.05 15.27 -17.96
N ILE A 17 -1.38 15.24 -17.93
CA ILE A 17 -2.19 14.05 -18.20
C ILE A 17 -1.97 13.54 -19.63
N THR A 18 -1.69 14.42 -20.59
CA THR A 18 -1.42 14.03 -21.98
C THR A 18 -0.08 13.31 -22.07
N LEU A 19 0.97 13.88 -21.48
CA LEU A 19 2.31 13.29 -21.47
C LEU A 19 2.35 11.97 -20.71
N ILE A 20 1.62 11.84 -19.60
CA ILE A 20 1.53 10.60 -18.83
C ILE A 20 0.89 9.47 -19.66
N ARG A 21 -0.15 9.77 -20.44
CA ARG A 21 -0.83 8.78 -21.29
C ARG A 21 0.09 8.23 -22.37
N GLU A 22 1.01 9.05 -22.85
CA GLU A 22 2.00 8.68 -23.86
C GLU A 22 3.32 8.22 -23.23
N SER A 23 3.37 8.00 -21.91
CA SER A 23 4.57 7.62 -21.16
C SER A 23 5.76 8.54 -21.47
N TYR A 24 5.52 9.84 -21.61
CA TYR A 24 6.51 10.87 -21.94
C TYR A 24 7.31 10.59 -23.21
N ARG A 25 6.77 9.81 -24.16
CA ARG A 25 7.49 9.36 -25.37
C ARG A 25 8.17 10.52 -26.09
N ASP A 26 7.47 11.64 -26.25
CA ASP A 26 7.93 12.80 -27.02
C ASP A 26 8.72 13.83 -26.18
N VAL A 27 8.86 13.61 -24.87
CA VAL A 27 9.64 14.51 -24.00
C VAL A 27 11.12 14.12 -24.01
N PRO A 28 12.06 15.03 -24.30
CA PRO A 28 13.48 14.74 -24.21
C PRO A 28 13.91 14.32 -22.79
N ASN A 29 14.76 13.29 -22.67
CA ASN A 29 15.24 12.81 -21.36
C ASN A 29 15.91 13.91 -20.54
N VAL A 30 16.70 14.78 -21.17
CA VAL A 30 17.35 15.93 -20.50
C VAL A 30 16.31 16.84 -19.82
N ARG A 31 15.15 17.04 -20.45
CA ARG A 31 14.08 17.85 -19.87
C ARG A 31 13.42 17.16 -18.67
N LEU A 32 13.21 15.85 -18.74
CA LEU A 32 12.70 15.06 -17.61
C LEU A 32 13.67 15.06 -16.43
N VAL A 33 14.97 14.89 -16.68
CA VAL A 33 16.02 14.95 -15.65
C VAL A 33 16.01 16.32 -14.96
N GLN A 34 16.00 17.40 -15.74
CA GLN A 34 15.94 18.77 -15.19
C GLN A 34 14.73 18.97 -14.29
N GLU A 35 13.55 18.51 -14.73
CA GLU A 35 12.32 18.63 -13.95
C GLU A 35 12.37 17.80 -12.65
N LEU A 36 12.94 16.60 -12.69
CA LEU A 36 13.14 15.76 -11.51
C LEU A 36 14.15 16.35 -10.52
N LEU A 37 15.18 17.04 -11.00
CA LEU A 37 16.11 17.78 -10.14
C LEU A 37 15.43 18.96 -9.45
N LEU A 38 14.61 19.73 -10.17
CA LEU A 38 13.80 20.81 -9.59
C LEU A 38 12.83 20.26 -8.54
N TYR A 39 12.18 19.12 -8.85
CA TYR A 39 11.31 18.43 -7.91
C TYR A 39 12.04 18.00 -6.64
N ARG A 40 13.24 17.42 -6.78
CA ARG A 40 14.09 17.01 -5.66
C ARG A 40 14.50 18.19 -4.81
N GLU A 41 14.97 19.26 -5.43
CA GLU A 41 15.35 20.49 -4.73
C GLU A 41 14.18 21.07 -3.94
N HIS A 42 12.99 21.09 -4.54
CA HIS A 42 11.77 21.53 -3.86
C HIS A 42 11.43 20.64 -2.66
N CYS A 43 11.45 19.31 -2.81
CA CYS A 43 11.19 18.38 -1.72
C CYS A 43 12.20 18.51 -0.58
N THR A 44 13.50 18.56 -0.92
CA THR A 44 14.61 18.59 0.05
C THR A 44 14.62 19.90 0.84
N LYS A 45 14.47 21.05 0.17
CA LYS A 45 14.36 22.37 0.83
C LYS A 45 13.18 22.46 1.79
N ASN A 46 12.09 21.76 1.49
CA ASN A 46 10.85 21.81 2.28
C ASN A 46 10.71 20.64 3.27
N LEU A 47 11.70 19.76 3.44
CA LEU A 47 11.61 18.55 4.30
C LEU A 47 11.08 18.83 5.70
N HIS A 48 11.54 19.90 6.33
CA HIS A 48 11.09 20.28 7.67
C HIS A 48 9.59 20.63 7.68
N ALA A 49 9.14 21.43 6.71
CA ALA A 49 7.73 21.79 6.57
C ALA A 49 6.86 20.57 6.26
N LEU A 50 7.35 19.63 5.44
CA LEU A 50 6.70 18.34 5.17
C LEU A 50 6.50 17.53 6.45
N THR A 51 7.54 17.45 7.28
CA THR A 51 7.48 16.76 8.58
C THR A 51 6.49 17.43 9.54
N LEU A 52 6.48 18.76 9.61
CA LEU A 52 5.52 19.50 10.45
C LEU A 52 4.09 19.33 9.97
N GLU A 53 3.84 19.27 8.65
CA GLU A 53 2.51 19.01 8.11
C GLU A 53 1.96 17.65 8.53
N ILE A 54 2.82 16.61 8.54
CA ILE A 54 2.46 15.25 8.93
C ILE A 54 2.20 15.13 10.43
N LYS A 55 2.98 15.84 11.25
CA LYS A 55 2.93 15.80 12.72
C LYS A 55 1.74 16.51 13.36
N LYS A 56 0.80 17.06 12.56
CA LYS A 56 0.05 18.27 12.93
C LYS A 56 -0.72 18.24 14.26
N GLU A 57 -1.03 17.09 14.88
CA GLU A 57 -1.56 17.04 16.24
C GLU A 57 -1.13 15.73 16.96
N PRO A 58 -0.85 15.75 18.28
CA PRO A 58 -0.44 14.55 19.04
C PRO A 58 -1.54 13.48 19.14
N GLU A 59 -2.80 13.86 18.87
CA GLU A 59 -3.93 12.92 18.88
C GLU A 59 -4.13 12.20 17.54
N ILE A 60 -3.53 12.68 16.44
CA ILE A 60 -3.74 12.11 15.12
C ILE A 60 -3.05 10.74 15.02
N LEU A 61 -3.84 9.70 14.77
CA LEU A 61 -3.31 8.37 14.51
C LEU A 61 -2.78 8.28 13.07
N SER A 62 -1.49 8.57 12.92
CA SER A 62 -0.75 8.48 11.66
C SER A 62 0.08 7.20 11.57
N CYS A 63 0.19 6.64 10.36
CA CYS A 63 1.03 5.46 10.09
C CYS A 63 2.01 5.72 8.94
N LEU A 64 3.29 5.38 9.10
CA LEU A 64 4.22 5.19 7.99
C LEU A 64 4.00 3.79 7.42
N GLY A 65 3.50 3.72 6.19
CA GLY A 65 3.09 2.46 5.56
C GLY A 65 4.13 1.89 4.61
N SER A 66 4.22 0.57 4.56
CA SER A 66 4.99 -0.16 3.55
C SER A 66 4.42 0.04 2.14
N PRO A 67 5.17 -0.27 1.07
CA PRO A 67 4.68 -0.14 -0.31
C PRO A 67 3.36 -0.85 -0.59
N ASP A 68 3.10 -1.99 0.08
CA ASP A 68 1.86 -2.74 -0.08
C ASP A 68 0.64 -2.04 0.54
N MET A 69 0.82 -1.27 1.62
CA MET A 69 -0.26 -0.47 2.21
C MET A 69 -0.75 0.61 1.27
N GLY A 70 0.07 0.97 0.28
CA GLY A 70 -0.29 1.90 -0.76
C GLY A 70 -1.31 1.37 -1.78
N LYS A 71 -1.69 0.07 -1.75
CA LYS A 71 -2.78 -0.47 -2.59
C LYS A 71 -4.11 0.15 -2.20
N ILE A 72 -4.96 0.45 -3.18
CA ILE A 72 -6.21 1.19 -2.93
C ILE A 72 -7.13 0.48 -1.93
N GLU A 73 -7.18 -0.86 -1.97
CA GLU A 73 -7.96 -1.68 -1.05
C GLU A 73 -7.46 -1.54 0.39
N CYS A 74 -6.14 -1.61 0.60
CA CYS A 74 -5.49 -1.41 1.89
C CYS A 74 -5.71 0.02 2.39
N LEU A 75 -5.63 1.03 1.52
CA LEU A 75 -5.91 2.42 1.87
C LEU A 75 -7.36 2.62 2.32
N LYS A 76 -8.33 2.02 1.62
CA LYS A 76 -9.74 2.10 2.02
C LYS A 76 -9.97 1.44 3.38
N ARG A 77 -9.41 0.24 3.62
CA ARG A 77 -9.56 -0.47 4.90
C ARG A 77 -8.87 0.25 6.05
N SER A 78 -7.64 0.71 5.85
CA SER A 78 -6.91 1.48 6.86
C SER A 78 -7.56 2.81 7.16
N ALA A 79 -8.27 3.42 6.20
CA ALA A 79 -9.14 4.57 6.42
C ALA A 79 -10.38 4.29 7.28
N LEU A 80 -10.52 3.11 7.90
CA LEU A 80 -11.48 2.83 8.97
C LEU A 80 -10.91 3.09 10.37
N TYR A 81 -9.58 3.11 10.48
CA TYR A 81 -8.89 3.22 11.77
C TYR A 81 -7.87 4.35 11.82
N LEU A 82 -7.11 4.56 10.74
CA LEU A 82 -6.13 5.63 10.65
C LEU A 82 -6.79 6.97 10.30
N GLU A 83 -6.28 8.04 10.90
CA GLU A 83 -6.57 9.41 10.45
C GLU A 83 -5.69 9.81 9.29
N GLN A 84 -4.46 9.30 9.26
CA GLN A 84 -3.47 9.62 8.25
C GLN A 84 -2.59 8.42 7.93
N ILE A 85 -2.19 8.29 6.67
CA ILE A 85 -1.16 7.36 6.23
C ILE A 85 -0.09 8.10 5.42
N VAL A 86 1.16 7.91 5.81
CA VAL A 86 2.34 8.40 5.11
C VAL A 86 2.88 7.28 4.24
N LEU A 87 3.02 7.53 2.94
CA LEU A 87 3.60 6.61 1.98
C LEU A 87 4.89 7.20 1.41
N ALA A 88 5.83 6.33 1.05
CA ALA A 88 6.99 6.73 0.26
C ALA A 88 6.54 7.36 -1.06
N CYS A 89 7.12 8.52 -1.40
CA CYS A 89 6.87 9.17 -2.68
C CYS A 89 7.48 8.33 -3.81
N PRO A 90 6.68 7.80 -4.75
CA PRO A 90 7.19 6.91 -5.79
C PRO A 90 7.93 7.66 -6.91
N ILE A 91 7.81 8.99 -6.98
CA ILE A 91 8.48 9.84 -7.99
C ILE A 91 9.90 10.22 -7.54
N PHE A 92 10.11 10.41 -6.24
CA PHE A 92 11.37 10.91 -5.70
C PHE A 92 12.59 10.03 -6.01
N PRO A 93 12.52 8.68 -6.01
CA PRO A 93 13.65 7.82 -6.40
C PRO A 93 14.19 8.07 -7.81
N PHE A 94 13.38 8.58 -8.75
CA PHE A 94 13.85 8.91 -10.10
C PHE A 94 14.76 10.14 -10.15
N SER A 95 14.85 10.89 -9.04
CA SER A 95 15.72 12.05 -8.90
C SER A 95 17.05 11.74 -8.20
N GLU A 96 17.28 10.48 -7.81
CA GLU A 96 18.51 10.08 -7.13
C GLU A 96 19.74 10.37 -8.02
N PRO A 97 20.81 10.97 -7.47
CA PRO A 97 22.01 11.25 -8.25
C PRO A 97 22.63 9.96 -8.82
N GLU A 98 23.16 10.03 -10.03
CA GLU A 98 23.94 8.92 -10.58
C GLU A 98 25.29 8.79 -9.85
N HIS A 99 25.62 7.57 -9.42
CA HIS A 99 26.92 7.25 -8.84
C HIS A 99 27.80 6.53 -9.86
N GLN A 100 28.98 7.08 -10.15
CA GLN A 100 29.92 6.48 -11.12
C GLN A 100 30.24 5.01 -10.81
N PHE A 101 30.44 4.68 -9.53
CA PHE A 101 30.66 3.30 -9.10
C PHE A 101 29.49 2.37 -9.46
N SER A 102 28.25 2.83 -9.28
CA SER A 102 27.05 2.06 -9.64
C SER A 102 26.99 1.80 -11.15
N ASN A 103 27.32 2.81 -11.95
CA ASN A 103 27.38 2.69 -13.41
C ASN A 103 28.46 1.66 -13.82
N THR A 104 29.67 1.75 -13.27
CA THR A 104 30.75 0.79 -13.54
C THR A 104 30.39 -0.64 -13.10
N MET A 105 29.76 -0.80 -11.94
CA MET A 105 29.33 -2.11 -11.43
C MET A 105 28.20 -2.71 -12.28
N SER A 106 27.25 -1.88 -12.75
CA SER A 106 26.17 -2.30 -13.63
C SER A 106 26.71 -2.83 -14.96
N GLU A 107 27.68 -2.11 -15.55
CA GLU A 107 28.38 -2.59 -16.75
C GLU A 107 29.10 -3.91 -16.52
N TYR A 108 29.82 -4.04 -15.40
CA TYR A 108 30.49 -5.28 -15.02
C TYR A 108 29.50 -6.45 -14.84
N MET A 109 28.28 -6.17 -14.39
CA MET A 109 27.19 -7.15 -14.27
C MET A 109 26.52 -7.47 -15.62
N GLY A 110 26.93 -6.83 -16.73
CA GLY A 110 26.32 -7.01 -18.04
C GLY A 110 24.91 -6.41 -18.12
N LEU A 111 24.62 -5.39 -17.31
CA LEU A 111 23.40 -4.60 -17.36
C LEU A 111 23.63 -3.41 -18.29
N ASP A 112 22.61 -3.05 -19.08
CA ASP A 112 22.69 -1.88 -19.95
C ASP A 112 22.86 -0.61 -19.11
N LYS A 113 23.72 0.30 -19.58
CA LYS A 113 23.81 1.67 -19.06
C LYS A 113 22.49 2.39 -19.36
N SER A 114 21.51 2.34 -18.48
CA SER A 114 20.36 3.24 -18.59
C SER A 114 20.70 4.56 -17.89
N SER A 115 21.50 5.40 -18.55
CA SER A 115 21.53 6.85 -18.24
C SER A 115 20.21 7.54 -18.62
N GLU A 116 19.29 6.79 -19.21
CA GLU A 116 17.96 7.24 -19.58
C GLU A 116 16.95 6.85 -18.50
N ILE A 117 16.13 7.82 -18.12
CA ILE A 117 15.00 7.60 -17.23
C ILE A 117 14.06 6.58 -17.89
N ASP A 118 13.71 5.53 -17.15
CA ASP A 118 12.64 4.61 -17.55
C ASP A 118 11.30 5.35 -17.50
N LYS A 119 10.93 5.96 -18.63
CA LYS A 119 9.75 6.81 -18.76
C LYS A 119 8.45 6.07 -18.47
N GLU A 120 8.39 4.77 -18.75
CA GLU A 120 7.22 3.97 -18.42
C GLU A 120 7.08 3.76 -16.91
N LYS A 121 8.19 3.44 -16.22
CA LYS A 121 8.18 3.35 -14.75
C LYS A 121 7.82 4.70 -14.14
N LEU A 122 8.34 5.81 -14.67
CA LEU A 122 8.00 7.16 -14.21
C LEU A 122 6.50 7.44 -14.40
N ALA A 123 5.95 7.17 -15.59
CA ALA A 123 4.53 7.36 -15.87
C ALA A 123 3.64 6.51 -14.94
N ARG A 124 4.03 5.27 -14.65
CA ARG A 124 3.34 4.41 -13.66
C ARG A 124 3.41 5.00 -12.25
N ALA A 125 4.56 5.51 -11.82
CA ALA A 125 4.73 6.14 -10.51
C ALA A 125 3.88 7.41 -10.37
N VAL A 126 3.83 8.25 -11.41
CA VAL A 126 2.96 9.44 -11.44
C VAL A 126 1.49 9.03 -11.41
N LYS A 127 1.07 8.10 -12.26
CA LYS A 127 -0.32 7.60 -12.29
C LYS A 127 -0.73 7.04 -10.93
N TYR A 128 0.15 6.31 -10.26
CA TYR A 128 -0.08 5.83 -8.91
C TYR A 128 -0.42 6.99 -7.95
N VAL A 129 0.28 8.10 -8.05
CA VAL A 129 -0.01 9.29 -7.25
C VAL A 129 -1.36 9.91 -7.64
N LEU A 130 -1.66 10.02 -8.93
CA LEU A 130 -2.92 10.56 -9.45
C LEU A 130 -4.14 9.77 -9.00
N ASP A 131 -4.08 8.44 -9.05
CA ASP A 131 -5.17 7.54 -8.65
C ASP A 131 -5.54 7.67 -7.16
N ARG A 132 -4.68 8.32 -6.36
CA ARG A 132 -4.87 8.57 -4.92
C ARG A 132 -5.25 10.01 -4.61
N ARG A 133 -5.46 10.87 -5.62
CA ARG A 133 -5.88 12.27 -5.46
C ARG A 133 -7.05 12.47 -4.49
N PRO A 134 -8.13 11.67 -4.50
CA PRO A 134 -9.22 11.84 -3.54
C PRO A 134 -8.76 11.71 -2.09
N MET A 135 -7.95 10.69 -1.80
CA MET A 135 -7.41 10.43 -0.47
C MET A 135 -6.34 11.45 -0.05
N ILE A 136 -5.64 12.02 -1.02
CA ILE A 136 -4.68 13.10 -0.82
C ILE A 136 -5.43 14.41 -0.47
N ALA A 137 -6.48 14.73 -1.23
CA ALA A 137 -7.30 15.93 -1.03
C ALA A 137 -8.09 15.86 0.28
N GLY A 138 -8.59 14.68 0.65
CA GLY A 138 -9.23 14.41 1.94
C GLY A 138 -8.26 14.37 3.12
N GLY A 139 -6.98 14.69 2.94
CA GLY A 139 -5.98 14.76 4.01
C GLY A 139 -5.49 13.40 4.53
N PHE A 140 -6.08 12.29 4.09
CA PHE A 140 -5.79 10.94 4.59
C PHE A 140 -4.42 10.41 4.14
N VAL A 141 -4.11 10.43 2.84
CA VAL A 141 -2.81 9.96 2.31
C VAL A 141 -1.86 11.15 2.27
N LYS A 142 -0.64 10.99 2.76
CA LYS A 142 0.50 11.92 2.62
C LYS A 142 1.66 11.19 1.93
N PHE A 143 2.30 11.84 0.96
CA PHE A 143 3.52 11.30 0.36
C PHE A 143 4.71 12.01 0.98
N TYR A 144 5.78 11.27 1.24
CA TYR A 144 6.99 11.77 1.84
C TYR A 144 8.21 11.15 1.12
N PRO A 145 9.30 11.91 0.88
CA PRO A 145 10.52 11.38 0.26
C PRO A 145 11.29 10.48 1.24
N VAL A 146 10.76 9.29 1.51
CA VAL A 146 11.36 8.32 2.45
C VAL A 146 12.76 7.92 2.00
N SER A 147 12.94 7.67 0.69
CA SER A 147 14.22 7.22 0.14
C SER A 147 15.36 8.21 0.37
N TYR A 148 15.09 9.51 0.53
CA TYR A 148 16.10 10.50 0.90
C TYR A 148 16.88 10.12 2.17
N HIS A 149 16.23 9.45 3.13
CA HIS A 149 16.86 9.05 4.40
C HIS A 149 17.63 7.73 4.31
N THR A 150 17.52 7.02 3.18
CA THR A 150 18.14 5.72 2.92
C THR A 150 19.02 5.75 1.66
N GLU A 151 19.24 6.93 1.07
CA GLU A 151 20.13 7.13 -0.08
C GLU A 151 21.56 6.76 0.29
N LEU A 152 22.27 6.18 -0.67
CA LEU A 152 23.65 5.76 -0.46
C LEU A 152 24.56 6.98 -0.36
N SER A 153 25.47 6.94 0.61
CA SER A 153 26.56 7.92 0.67
C SER A 153 27.41 7.84 -0.60
N ILE A 154 27.89 8.99 -1.07
CA ILE A 154 28.89 9.07 -2.14
C ILE A 154 30.18 8.35 -1.70
N GLU A 155 30.47 8.40 -0.41
CA GLU A 155 31.61 7.72 0.20
C GLU A 155 31.24 6.29 0.60
N ILE A 156 31.90 5.31 -0.01
CA ILE A 156 31.73 3.89 0.31
C ILE A 156 32.81 3.51 1.34
N PRO A 157 32.47 3.18 2.60
CA PRO A 157 33.45 2.81 3.59
C PRO A 157 34.08 1.45 3.24
N ILE A 158 35.40 1.36 3.41
CA ILE A 158 36.10 0.07 3.41
C ILE A 158 35.89 -0.56 4.79
N THR A 159 35.31 -1.75 4.83
CA THR A 159 35.00 -2.45 6.08
C THR A 159 35.75 -3.78 6.16
N TYR A 160 36.25 -4.09 7.36
CA TYR A 160 36.85 -5.38 7.71
C TYR A 160 36.24 -5.89 9.00
N SER A 161 36.09 -7.21 9.12
CA SER A 161 35.56 -7.86 10.32
C SER A 161 36.22 -9.23 10.47
N GLU A 162 36.86 -9.46 11.62
CA GLU A 162 37.48 -10.76 11.96
C GLU A 162 36.42 -11.86 12.22
N SER A 163 35.25 -11.46 12.73
CA SER A 163 34.10 -12.29 13.05
C SER A 163 33.16 -12.55 11.86
N GLY A 164 33.51 -12.05 10.66
CA GLY A 164 32.64 -12.12 9.49
C GLY A 164 31.29 -11.40 9.70
N TYR A 165 31.31 -10.29 10.45
CA TYR A 165 30.16 -9.44 10.79
C TYR A 165 29.10 -10.10 11.70
N ALA A 166 29.40 -11.26 12.29
CA ALA A 166 28.46 -12.00 13.14
C ALA A 166 28.17 -11.31 14.49
N ASP A 167 29.04 -10.41 14.94
CA ASP A 167 28.97 -9.67 16.21
C ASP A 167 28.23 -8.33 16.08
N LEU A 168 27.89 -7.89 14.86
CA LEU A 168 27.28 -6.58 14.63
C LEU A 168 25.75 -6.55 14.84
N LEU A 169 25.13 -7.71 14.99
CA LEU A 169 23.72 -7.84 15.32
C LEU A 169 23.58 -8.66 16.61
N PRO A 170 22.53 -8.41 17.42
CA PRO A 170 22.20 -9.32 18.52
C PRO A 170 21.98 -10.73 17.98
N GLU A 171 22.52 -11.73 18.66
CA GLU A 171 22.53 -13.14 18.24
C GLU A 171 21.12 -13.63 17.82
N THR A 172 20.12 -13.38 18.67
CA THR A 172 18.72 -13.73 18.36
C THR A 172 18.17 -13.12 17.07
N ILE A 173 18.61 -11.91 16.70
CA ILE A 173 18.21 -11.25 15.44
C ILE A 173 18.95 -11.87 14.27
N LEU A 174 20.26 -12.12 14.42
CA LEU A 174 21.08 -12.73 13.39
C LEU A 174 20.59 -14.14 13.05
N GLU A 175 20.27 -14.95 14.05
CA GLU A 175 19.71 -16.30 13.89
C GLU A 175 18.39 -16.29 13.08
N LEU A 176 17.53 -15.28 13.30
CA LEU A 176 16.29 -15.12 12.52
C LEU A 176 16.60 -14.89 11.03
N TYR A 177 17.58 -14.04 10.72
CA TYR A 177 18.02 -13.82 9.34
C TYR A 177 18.63 -15.07 8.73
N GLN A 178 19.54 -15.73 9.43
CA GLN A 178 20.23 -16.94 8.95
C GLN A 178 19.22 -18.05 8.63
N ARG A 179 18.25 -18.30 9.51
CA ARG A 179 17.16 -19.28 9.28
C ARG A 179 16.29 -18.97 8.06
N ARG A 180 16.20 -17.70 7.66
CA ARG A 180 15.43 -17.25 6.49
C ARG A 180 16.28 -16.99 5.27
N SER A 181 17.60 -17.09 5.39
CA SER A 181 18.53 -16.80 4.32
C SER A 181 18.48 -17.88 3.24
N GLU A 182 18.70 -17.45 2.01
CA GLU A 182 18.89 -18.31 0.87
C GLU A 182 19.97 -17.66 0.00
N ALA A 183 21.10 -18.33 -0.08
CA ALA A 183 22.20 -17.96 -0.95
C ALA A 183 22.20 -18.89 -2.16
N LEU A 184 22.27 -18.31 -3.34
CA LEU A 184 22.28 -19.03 -4.62
C LEU A 184 23.46 -18.55 -5.47
N SER A 185 24.01 -19.44 -6.29
CA SER A 185 25.02 -19.05 -7.25
C SER A 185 24.42 -18.14 -8.33
N LEU A 186 25.21 -17.19 -8.79
CA LEU A 186 24.80 -16.26 -9.84
C LEU A 186 25.75 -16.39 -11.04
N LYS A 187 25.17 -16.47 -12.23
CA LYS A 187 25.90 -16.57 -13.50
C LYS A 187 25.69 -15.31 -14.33
N LYS A 188 26.78 -14.70 -14.77
CA LYS A 188 26.74 -13.57 -15.70
C LYS A 188 26.49 -14.07 -17.11
N THR A 189 25.61 -13.38 -17.82
CA THR A 189 25.27 -13.64 -19.21
C THR A 189 25.38 -12.35 -20.01
N ARG A 190 25.32 -12.43 -21.35
CA ARG A 190 25.31 -11.25 -22.22
C ARG A 190 24.07 -10.37 -22.07
N LYS A 191 23.03 -10.85 -21.37
CA LYS A 191 21.76 -10.15 -21.16
C LYS A 191 21.51 -9.81 -19.68
N GLY A 192 22.56 -9.84 -18.86
CA GLY A 192 22.49 -9.61 -17.41
C GLY A 192 22.75 -10.85 -16.59
N LEU A 193 22.12 -10.95 -15.42
CA LEU A 193 22.41 -11.94 -14.39
C LEU A 193 21.37 -13.06 -14.37
N LEU A 194 21.82 -14.31 -14.28
CA LEU A 194 20.98 -15.49 -14.07
C LEU A 194 21.21 -16.03 -12.66
N VAL A 195 20.14 -16.16 -11.88
CA VAL A 195 20.16 -16.82 -10.57
C VAL A 195 19.98 -18.33 -10.80
N GLU A 196 20.94 -19.12 -10.35
CA GLU A 196 20.91 -20.59 -10.44
C GLU A 196 20.06 -21.17 -9.29
N GLU A 197 19.65 -22.43 -9.42
CA GLU A 197 18.86 -23.12 -8.37
C GLU A 197 19.71 -23.59 -7.19
N ASP A 198 20.99 -23.87 -7.44
CA ASP A 198 21.91 -24.42 -6.45
C ASP A 198 23.02 -23.42 -6.07
N LEU A 199 23.52 -23.56 -4.85
CA LEU A 199 24.73 -22.88 -4.39
C LEU A 199 25.95 -23.77 -4.60
N TYR A 200 26.93 -23.28 -5.35
CA TYR A 200 28.18 -23.96 -5.65
C TYR A 200 29.34 -22.96 -5.69
N PRO A 201 30.61 -23.39 -5.46
CA PRO A 201 31.76 -22.50 -5.47
C PRO A 201 31.85 -21.67 -6.75
N CYS A 202 31.63 -20.37 -6.60
CA CYS A 202 31.63 -19.37 -7.67
C CYS A 202 32.05 -18.00 -7.10
N ARG A 203 32.07 -16.96 -7.95
CA ARG A 203 32.46 -15.59 -7.56
C ARG A 203 31.32 -14.58 -7.56
N SER A 204 30.10 -15.01 -7.86
CA SER A 204 28.93 -14.15 -7.81
C SER A 204 27.81 -14.91 -7.11
N ILE A 205 27.27 -14.34 -6.05
CA ILE A 205 26.16 -14.94 -5.30
C ILE A 205 25.00 -13.97 -5.17
N PHE A 206 23.83 -14.55 -5.06
CA PHE A 206 22.57 -13.89 -4.79
C PHE A 206 22.11 -14.30 -3.41
N VAL A 207 21.91 -13.33 -2.52
CA VAL A 207 21.42 -13.54 -1.16
C VAL A 207 20.03 -12.93 -1.05
N ARG A 208 19.05 -13.72 -0.64
CA ARG A 208 17.72 -13.22 -0.26
C ARG A 208 17.29 -13.75 1.09
N PHE A 209 16.32 -13.07 1.71
CA PHE A 209 15.66 -13.58 2.90
C PHE A 209 14.20 -13.89 2.59
N LYS A 210 13.74 -15.08 2.97
CA LYS A 210 12.33 -15.49 2.84
C LYS A 210 11.44 -14.50 3.59
N GLY A 211 10.45 -13.94 2.88
CA GLY A 211 9.54 -12.92 3.43
C GLY A 211 9.97 -11.48 3.15
N LEU A 212 11.06 -11.25 2.42
CA LEU A 212 11.44 -9.96 1.84
C LEU A 212 11.36 -10.02 0.31
N ARG A 213 11.17 -8.84 -0.30
CA ARG A 213 11.24 -8.66 -1.76
C ARG A 213 12.66 -8.31 -2.22
N GLU A 214 13.41 -7.67 -1.35
CA GLU A 214 14.77 -7.23 -1.61
C GLU A 214 15.72 -8.43 -1.65
N ALA A 215 16.75 -8.30 -2.48
CA ALA A 215 17.83 -9.25 -2.56
C ALA A 215 19.15 -8.51 -2.78
N TYR A 216 20.24 -9.21 -2.47
CA TYR A 216 21.57 -8.67 -2.41
C TYR A 216 22.47 -9.47 -3.35
N VAL A 217 23.25 -8.78 -4.17
CA VAL A 217 24.20 -9.40 -5.09
C VAL A 217 25.61 -9.09 -4.61
N TYR A 218 26.43 -10.13 -4.45
CA TYR A 218 27.83 -10.00 -4.07
C TYR A 218 28.74 -10.59 -5.14
N ASN A 219 29.87 -9.93 -5.36
CA ASN A 219 30.93 -10.40 -6.25
C ASN A 219 32.24 -10.52 -5.47
N LEU A 220 32.87 -11.69 -5.51
CA LEU A 220 34.15 -11.95 -4.88
C LEU A 220 35.31 -11.58 -5.82
N LEU A 221 35.70 -10.31 -5.73
CA LEU A 221 36.81 -9.73 -6.47
C LEU A 221 38.12 -9.85 -5.69
N GLN A 222 39.22 -10.11 -6.39
CA GLN A 222 40.56 -9.96 -5.84
C GLN A 222 41.03 -8.51 -5.98
N GLN A 223 41.72 -8.02 -4.97
CA GLN A 223 42.22 -6.66 -4.89
C GLN A 223 43.74 -6.65 -4.97
N LYS A 224 44.29 -5.70 -5.73
CA LYS A 224 45.73 -5.46 -5.83
C LYS A 224 46.00 -3.96 -5.68
N VAL A 225 46.84 -3.60 -4.72
CA VAL A 225 47.31 -2.21 -4.58
C VAL A 225 48.23 -1.90 -5.77
N ILE A 226 47.90 -0.85 -6.50
CA ILE A 226 48.69 -0.36 -7.65
C ILE A 226 49.65 0.71 -7.16
N GLU A 227 49.13 1.67 -6.40
CA GLU A 227 49.88 2.82 -5.87
C GLU A 227 49.42 3.12 -4.45
N SER A 228 50.36 3.51 -3.58
CA SER A 228 50.10 4.01 -2.22
C SER A 228 50.88 5.29 -2.04
N HIS A 229 50.19 6.35 -1.64
CA HIS A 229 50.77 7.63 -1.27
C HIS A 229 50.62 7.81 0.24
N ASP A 230 51.66 7.43 0.98
CA ASP A 230 51.60 7.36 2.45
C ASP A 230 51.42 8.74 3.11
N GLU A 231 51.94 9.80 2.48
CA GLU A 231 51.79 11.18 2.96
C GLU A 231 50.35 11.68 2.89
N THR A 232 49.63 11.34 1.82
CA THR A 232 48.22 11.72 1.63
C THR A 232 47.24 10.67 2.14
N ARG A 233 47.74 9.49 2.53
CA ARG A 233 46.95 8.29 2.89
C ARG A 233 45.96 7.88 1.78
N VAL A 234 46.34 8.09 0.52
CA VAL A 234 45.55 7.72 -0.65
C VAL A 234 46.16 6.48 -1.29
N MET A 235 45.35 5.44 -1.48
CA MET A 235 45.75 4.24 -2.22
C MET A 235 44.87 4.03 -3.45
N THR A 236 45.49 3.56 -4.53
CA THR A 236 44.81 3.13 -5.74
C THR A 236 44.81 1.60 -5.77
N VAL A 237 43.62 1.01 -5.80
CA VAL A 237 43.42 -0.44 -5.77
C VAL A 237 42.74 -0.89 -7.06
N ALA A 238 43.34 -1.85 -7.75
CA ALA A 238 42.69 -2.58 -8.84
C ALA A 238 41.87 -3.73 -8.26
N MET A 239 40.63 -3.87 -8.73
CA MET A 239 39.81 -5.05 -8.46
C MET A 239 39.68 -5.87 -9.74
N HIS A 240 39.94 -7.17 -9.67
CA HIS A 240 39.77 -8.09 -10.80
C HIS A 240 39.04 -9.36 -10.38
N GLU A 241 38.35 -9.98 -11.33
CA GLU A 241 37.66 -11.26 -11.14
C GLU A 241 38.54 -12.40 -11.68
N PRO A 242 39.06 -13.29 -10.82
CA PRO A 242 39.83 -14.45 -11.28
C PRO A 242 38.97 -15.43 -12.07
N ALA A 243 39.56 -16.08 -13.07
CA ALA A 243 38.88 -17.06 -13.93
C ALA A 243 38.51 -18.37 -13.22
N TYR A 244 39.09 -18.64 -12.05
CA TYR A 244 38.86 -19.86 -11.26
C TYR A 244 38.03 -19.55 -10.00
N PRO A 245 37.16 -20.47 -9.57
CA PRO A 245 36.38 -20.31 -8.34
C PRO A 245 37.29 -20.32 -7.10
N PRO A 246 36.86 -19.71 -5.98
CA PRO A 246 37.55 -19.84 -4.69
C PRO A 246 37.58 -21.30 -4.21
N THR A 247 38.42 -21.59 -3.21
CA THR A 247 38.36 -22.88 -2.51
C THR A 247 37.04 -23.03 -1.77
N THR A 248 36.62 -24.26 -1.45
CA THR A 248 35.36 -24.51 -0.73
C THR A 248 35.30 -23.76 0.60
N HIS A 249 36.38 -23.79 1.39
CA HIS A 249 36.44 -23.10 2.67
C HIS A 249 36.35 -21.58 2.53
N GLU A 250 37.08 -20.97 1.59
CA GLU A 250 36.99 -19.54 1.30
C GLU A 250 35.59 -19.15 0.82
N PHE A 251 34.97 -20.00 -0.01
CA PHE A 251 33.62 -19.78 -0.52
C PHE A 251 32.58 -19.79 0.60
N GLU A 252 32.59 -20.82 1.45
CA GLU A 252 31.66 -20.95 2.58
C GLU A 252 31.79 -19.78 3.56
N HIS A 253 33.03 -19.38 3.87
CA HIS A 253 33.29 -18.21 4.71
C HIS A 253 32.72 -16.93 4.07
N TRP A 254 33.04 -16.67 2.81
CA TRP A 254 32.55 -15.49 2.09
C TRP A 254 31.01 -15.46 1.96
N VAL A 255 30.37 -16.61 1.74
CA VAL A 255 28.90 -16.70 1.71
C VAL A 255 28.31 -16.33 3.07
N SER A 256 28.87 -16.88 4.16
CA SER A 256 28.43 -16.56 5.52
C SER A 256 28.55 -15.05 5.82
N GLU A 257 29.70 -14.45 5.49
CA GLU A 257 29.91 -13.01 5.62
C GLU A 257 28.90 -12.20 4.81
N SER A 258 28.62 -12.62 3.58
CA SER A 258 27.69 -11.94 2.68
C SER A 258 26.25 -12.01 3.22
N VAL A 259 25.86 -13.13 3.84
CA VAL A 259 24.57 -13.25 4.53
C VAL A 259 24.51 -12.31 5.74
N ASN A 260 25.54 -12.29 6.59
CA ASN A 260 25.59 -11.41 7.77
C ASN A 260 25.57 -9.93 7.38
N ARG A 261 26.31 -9.53 6.33
CA ARG A 261 26.28 -8.17 5.79
C ARG A 261 24.91 -7.79 5.24
N SER A 262 24.23 -8.70 4.56
CA SER A 262 22.87 -8.49 4.06
C SER A 262 21.87 -8.30 5.20
N ALA A 263 22.00 -9.11 6.26
CA ALA A 263 21.19 -8.99 7.47
C ALA A 263 21.40 -7.61 8.13
N LEU A 264 22.65 -7.18 8.27
CA LEU A 264 22.99 -5.87 8.82
C LEU A 264 22.45 -4.72 7.96
N ALA A 265 22.60 -4.80 6.63
CA ALA A 265 22.12 -3.78 5.71
C ALA A 265 20.60 -3.62 5.81
N HIS A 266 19.85 -4.73 5.77
CA HIS A 266 18.41 -4.69 5.95
C HIS A 266 18.01 -4.17 7.34
N PHE A 267 18.64 -4.66 8.40
CA PHE A 267 18.33 -4.23 9.77
C PHE A 267 18.56 -2.73 9.96
N LYS A 268 19.66 -2.19 9.42
CA LYS A 268 19.92 -0.74 9.40
C LYS A 268 18.81 0.01 8.67
N SER A 269 18.40 -0.43 7.49
CA SER A 269 17.28 0.18 6.74
C SER A 269 15.99 0.19 7.57
N LEU A 270 15.61 -0.95 8.17
CA LEU A 270 14.43 -1.06 9.03
C LEU A 270 14.50 -0.10 10.23
N THR A 271 15.65 0.00 10.91
CA THR A 271 15.82 0.93 12.02
C THR A 271 15.75 2.40 11.60
N GLN A 272 16.23 2.74 10.40
CA GLN A 272 16.10 4.07 9.82
C GLN A 272 14.64 4.41 9.52
N GLU A 273 13.87 3.47 8.97
CA GLU A 273 12.42 3.63 8.75
C GLU A 273 11.65 3.82 10.07
N LEU A 274 11.97 3.04 11.11
CA LEU A 274 11.40 3.22 12.45
C LEU A 274 11.74 4.59 13.03
N GLY A 275 13.00 5.01 12.91
CA GLY A 275 13.44 6.34 13.32
C GLY A 275 12.72 7.44 12.55
N LEU A 276 12.46 7.26 11.26
CA LEU A 276 11.66 8.17 10.45
C LEU A 276 10.20 8.20 10.91
N ALA A 277 9.56 7.04 11.13
CA ALA A 277 8.19 6.97 11.63
C ALA A 277 8.04 7.75 12.94
N ASN A 278 8.95 7.56 13.90
CA ASN A 278 9.00 8.32 15.15
C ASN A 278 9.20 9.83 14.91
N ARG A 279 10.13 10.21 14.01
CA ARG A 279 10.33 11.63 13.62
C ARG A 279 9.10 12.25 12.96
N LEU A 280 8.24 11.45 12.35
CA LEU A 280 6.97 11.86 11.75
C LEU A 280 5.79 11.77 12.74
N GLY A 281 6.02 11.34 13.98
CA GLY A 281 4.93 11.10 14.96
C GLY A 281 3.95 10.02 14.50
N SER A 282 4.43 9.07 13.69
CA SER A 282 3.62 8.03 13.06
C SER A 282 4.01 6.65 13.59
N VAL A 283 3.02 5.77 13.67
CA VAL A 283 3.23 4.34 13.90
C VAL A 283 3.88 3.72 12.65
N TYR A 284 4.74 2.71 12.82
CA TYR A 284 5.27 1.95 11.69
C TYR A 284 4.44 0.70 11.42
N SER A 285 4.13 0.43 10.15
CA SER A 285 3.44 -0.80 9.76
C SER A 285 4.09 -1.44 8.54
N THR A 286 4.17 -2.77 8.56
CA THR A 286 4.82 -3.56 7.52
C THR A 286 4.01 -4.79 7.15
N SER A 287 4.03 -5.10 5.85
CA SER A 287 3.46 -6.32 5.27
C SER A 287 4.48 -7.49 5.25
N SER A 288 5.75 -7.25 5.57
CA SER A 288 6.76 -8.30 5.60
C SER A 288 6.64 -9.13 6.88
N ASN A 289 6.54 -10.45 6.71
CA ASN A 289 6.57 -11.40 7.82
C ASN A 289 7.90 -11.32 8.59
N LEU A 290 9.03 -11.16 7.88
CA LEU A 290 10.34 -11.06 8.52
C LEU A 290 10.45 -9.77 9.35
N ASN A 291 10.02 -8.62 8.81
CA ASN A 291 10.03 -7.36 9.58
C ASN A 291 9.14 -7.47 10.82
N ASN A 292 7.95 -8.07 10.70
CA ASN A 292 7.06 -8.28 11.85
C ASN A 292 7.68 -9.17 12.93
N GLU A 293 8.39 -10.25 12.56
CA GLU A 293 9.10 -11.11 13.51
C GLU A 293 10.25 -10.38 14.20
N ILE A 294 11.03 -9.59 13.45
CA ILE A 294 12.11 -8.78 14.01
C ILE A 294 11.56 -7.76 15.01
N LEU A 295 10.50 -7.02 14.66
CA LEU A 295 9.89 -6.00 15.53
C LEU A 295 9.32 -6.59 16.83
N ARG A 296 8.89 -7.86 16.78
CA ARG A 296 8.38 -8.61 17.95
C ARG A 296 9.48 -9.32 18.73
N ALA A 297 10.73 -9.27 18.27
CA ALA A 297 11.83 -9.92 18.95
C ALA A 297 12.02 -9.30 20.36
N PRO A 298 12.26 -10.12 21.40
CA PRO A 298 12.39 -9.64 22.78
C PRO A 298 13.46 -8.56 22.97
N VAL A 299 14.53 -8.61 22.16
CA VAL A 299 15.65 -7.64 22.22
C VAL A 299 15.23 -6.23 21.83
N LEU A 300 14.26 -6.08 20.92
CA LEU A 300 13.70 -4.77 20.58
C LEU A 300 12.64 -4.31 21.58
N ASN A 301 12.21 -5.20 22.47
CA ASN A 301 11.31 -4.99 23.61
C ASN A 301 10.10 -4.08 23.31
N SER A 302 9.59 -4.13 22.08
CA SER A 302 8.41 -3.39 21.68
C SER A 302 7.21 -4.29 21.93
N GLN A 303 6.64 -4.23 23.13
CA GLN A 303 5.22 -4.57 23.23
C GLN A 303 4.50 -3.62 22.28
N GLN A 304 3.98 -4.14 21.17
CA GLN A 304 3.21 -3.35 20.22
C GLN A 304 2.17 -2.56 21.03
N GLY A 305 2.15 -1.25 20.86
CA GLY A 305 1.12 -0.42 21.48
C GLY A 305 -0.27 -0.87 21.01
N ILE A 306 -1.30 -0.46 21.75
CA ILE A 306 -2.69 -0.83 21.41
C ILE A 306 -3.01 -0.41 19.97
N ARG A 307 -2.44 0.71 19.51
CA ARG A 307 -2.68 1.29 18.19
C ARG A 307 -2.05 0.48 17.06
N GLU A 308 -0.80 0.10 17.21
CA GLU A 308 -0.04 -0.79 16.32
C GLU A 308 -0.78 -2.11 16.10
N HIS A 309 -1.20 -2.73 17.20
CA HIS A 309 -1.87 -4.02 17.19
C HIS A 309 -3.27 -3.93 16.55
N THR A 310 -4.05 -2.91 16.93
CA THR A 310 -5.37 -2.65 16.35
C THR A 310 -5.28 -2.43 14.84
N LEU A 311 -4.26 -1.70 14.36
CA LEU A 311 -4.03 -1.50 12.94
C LEU A 311 -3.76 -2.82 12.19
N ASP A 312 -2.92 -3.70 12.75
CA ASP A 312 -2.65 -5.03 12.17
C ASP A 312 -3.94 -5.88 12.07
N CYS A 313 -4.77 -5.87 13.13
CA CYS A 313 -6.07 -6.53 13.10
C CYS A 313 -7.00 -5.95 12.03
N VAL A 314 -7.12 -4.61 11.95
CA VAL A 314 -7.98 -3.93 10.96
C VAL A 314 -7.57 -4.23 9.51
N LEU A 315 -6.26 -4.30 9.23
CA LEU A 315 -5.76 -4.63 7.89
C LEU A 315 -6.10 -6.07 7.47
N ARG A 316 -6.23 -6.99 8.43
CA ARG A 316 -6.62 -8.39 8.20
C ARG A 316 -8.14 -8.57 8.07
N MET A 317 -8.92 -7.57 8.49
CA MET A 317 -10.38 -7.67 8.41
C MET A 317 -10.85 -7.79 6.96
N ASN A 318 -11.80 -8.68 6.74
CA ASN A 318 -12.53 -8.81 5.49
C ASN A 318 -13.84 -8.02 5.56
N LEU A 319 -13.87 -6.85 4.92
CA LEU A 319 -15.04 -5.99 4.87
C LEU A 319 -15.48 -5.79 3.40
N PRO A 320 -16.28 -6.72 2.83
CA PRO A 320 -16.61 -6.74 1.40
C PRO A 320 -17.30 -5.49 0.85
N TYR A 321 -17.81 -4.63 1.72
CA TYR A 321 -18.42 -3.35 1.34
C TYR A 321 -17.39 -2.25 1.07
N MET A 322 -16.18 -2.35 1.62
CA MET A 322 -15.09 -1.38 1.40
C MET A 322 -14.56 -1.44 -0.03
N ASP A 323 -14.67 -2.59 -0.68
CA ASP A 323 -14.26 -2.74 -2.07
C ASP A 323 -15.21 -1.97 -3.02
N LYS A 324 -16.47 -1.76 -2.60
CA LYS A 324 -17.53 -1.16 -3.41
C LYS A 324 -17.68 0.36 -3.27
N ILE A 325 -17.16 0.95 -2.19
CA ILE A 325 -17.20 2.41 -2.00
C ILE A 325 -16.09 3.10 -2.80
N SER A 326 -16.36 4.26 -3.40
CA SER A 326 -15.33 5.06 -4.07
C SER A 326 -14.39 5.72 -3.05
N ALA A 327 -13.20 6.14 -3.48
CA ALA A 327 -12.27 6.85 -2.60
C ALA A 327 -12.83 8.24 -2.23
N GLU A 328 -13.50 8.88 -3.18
CA GLU A 328 -14.17 10.16 -3.05
C GLU A 328 -15.27 10.12 -1.99
N ASP A 329 -16.18 9.14 -2.09
CA ASP A 329 -17.28 8.99 -1.13
C ASP A 329 -16.74 8.71 0.27
N LEU A 330 -15.75 7.82 0.39
CA LEU A 330 -15.11 7.48 1.67
C LEU A 330 -14.45 8.71 2.32
N MET A 331 -13.74 9.53 1.54
CA MET A 331 -13.13 10.76 2.07
C MET A 331 -14.19 11.80 2.44
N SER A 332 -15.25 11.94 1.65
CA SER A 332 -16.35 12.86 1.98
C SER A 332 -17.04 12.48 3.29
N LEU A 333 -17.26 11.18 3.53
CA LEU A 333 -17.84 10.69 4.78
C LEU A 333 -16.92 10.96 5.96
N ARG A 334 -15.61 10.77 5.81
CA ARG A 334 -14.65 11.09 6.88
C ARG A 334 -14.61 12.58 7.22
N LEU A 335 -14.76 13.45 6.23
CA LEU A 335 -14.79 14.90 6.45
C LEU A 335 -16.10 15.35 7.11
N ASN A 336 -17.23 14.72 6.76
CA ASN A 336 -18.55 15.12 7.21
C ASN A 336 -18.99 14.47 8.54
N ASP A 337 -18.52 13.24 8.84
CA ASP A 337 -18.91 12.42 9.99
C ASP A 337 -17.68 12.06 10.87
N GLY A 338 -16.83 13.06 11.17
CA GLY A 338 -15.56 12.86 11.88
C GLY A 338 -15.70 12.33 13.32
N GLU A 339 -16.74 12.75 14.04
CA GLU A 339 -17.00 12.30 15.42
C GLU A 339 -17.48 10.84 15.48
N GLU A 340 -18.29 10.43 14.51
CA GLU A 340 -18.73 9.04 14.36
C GLU A 340 -17.56 8.14 14.00
N PHE A 341 -16.63 8.65 13.20
CA PHE A 341 -15.37 7.96 12.90
C PHE A 341 -14.48 7.81 14.13
N LYS A 342 -14.35 8.85 14.96
CA LYS A 342 -13.64 8.78 16.26
C LYS A 342 -14.26 7.75 17.19
N SER A 343 -15.59 7.74 17.31
CA SER A 343 -16.33 6.78 18.14
C SER A 343 -16.14 5.32 17.67
N PHE A 344 -16.16 5.08 16.35
CA PHE A 344 -15.90 3.76 15.77
C PHE A 344 -14.50 3.25 16.11
N ARG A 345 -13.48 4.11 16.03
CA ARG A 345 -12.09 3.75 16.35
C ARG A 345 -11.91 3.33 17.81
N VAL A 346 -12.51 4.07 18.73
CA VAL A 346 -12.44 3.76 20.17
C VAL A 346 -13.06 2.37 20.44
N GLU A 347 -14.16 2.04 19.78
CA GLU A 347 -14.77 0.71 19.90
C GLU A 347 -13.88 -0.39 19.29
N LEU A 348 -13.24 -0.15 18.14
CA LEU A 348 -12.27 -1.09 17.56
C LEU A 348 -11.10 -1.37 18.51
N GLU A 349 -10.51 -0.33 19.10
CA GLU A 349 -9.40 -0.48 20.06
C GLU A 349 -9.83 -1.27 21.28
N LYS A 350 -11.06 -1.08 21.76
CA LYS A 350 -11.60 -1.84 22.89
C LYS A 350 -11.72 -3.32 22.56
N GLN A 351 -12.26 -3.66 21.39
CA GLN A 351 -12.47 -5.04 20.94
C GLN A 351 -11.16 -5.79 20.70
N PHE A 352 -10.13 -5.10 20.19
CA PHE A 352 -8.83 -5.70 19.90
C PHE A 352 -7.81 -5.60 21.04
N ARG A 353 -8.11 -4.88 22.13
CA ARG A 353 -7.21 -4.74 23.29
C ARG A 353 -6.80 -6.10 23.88
N GLU A 354 -7.75 -7.02 23.97
CA GLU A 354 -7.56 -8.34 24.59
C GLU A 354 -6.65 -9.25 23.75
N LEU A 355 -6.57 -9.01 22.43
CA LEU A 355 -5.74 -9.80 21.51
C LEU A 355 -4.25 -9.47 21.57
N ARG A 356 -3.87 -8.37 22.24
CA ARG A 356 -2.47 -7.93 22.30
C ARG A 356 -1.53 -8.94 22.95
N SER A 357 -2.05 -9.70 23.90
CA SER A 357 -1.29 -10.74 24.61
C SER A 357 -1.40 -12.12 23.94
N GLU A 358 -2.21 -12.23 22.89
CA GLU A 358 -2.40 -13.49 22.18
C GLU A 358 -1.28 -13.71 21.16
N THR A 359 -0.75 -14.91 21.12
CA THR A 359 0.35 -15.29 20.23
C THR A 359 -0.06 -16.35 19.21
N ASP A 360 -1.16 -17.08 19.45
CA ASP A 360 -1.68 -18.07 18.52
C ASP A 360 -2.38 -17.40 17.31
N PRO A 361 -1.86 -17.58 16.08
CA PRO A 361 -2.46 -17.02 14.87
C PRO A 361 -3.89 -17.50 14.63
N SER A 362 -4.24 -18.72 15.06
CA SER A 362 -5.57 -19.29 14.82
C SER A 362 -6.64 -18.61 15.70
N THR A 363 -6.29 -18.33 16.95
CA THR A 363 -7.13 -17.62 17.92
C THR A 363 -7.32 -16.16 17.52
N ILE A 364 -6.25 -15.48 17.11
CA ILE A 364 -6.33 -14.11 16.58
C ILE A 364 -7.29 -14.05 15.38
N LYS A 365 -7.17 -14.99 14.43
CA LYS A 365 -8.03 -15.03 13.25
C LYS A 365 -9.51 -15.18 13.61
N LYS A 366 -9.86 -16.15 14.46
CA LYS A 366 -11.25 -16.37 14.91
C LYS A 366 -11.83 -15.12 15.57
N ARG A 367 -11.06 -14.47 16.45
CA ARG A 367 -11.52 -13.26 17.13
C ARG A 367 -11.72 -12.09 16.16
N ILE A 368 -10.88 -11.96 15.13
CA ILE A 368 -11.09 -10.98 14.06
C ILE A 368 -12.42 -11.26 13.34
N GLU A 369 -12.71 -12.51 12.97
CA GLU A 369 -13.97 -12.91 12.33
C GLU A 369 -15.19 -12.62 13.23
N ASP A 370 -15.08 -12.85 14.53
CA ASP A 370 -16.14 -12.51 15.51
C ASP A 370 -16.39 -10.99 15.56
N VAL A 371 -15.33 -10.18 15.64
CA VAL A 371 -15.42 -8.71 15.65
C VAL A 371 -15.98 -8.20 14.32
N GLU A 372 -15.58 -8.77 13.18
CA GLU A 372 -16.16 -8.46 11.87
C GLU A 372 -17.67 -8.70 11.87
N HIS A 373 -18.11 -9.85 12.39
CA HIS A 373 -19.52 -10.20 12.47
C HIS A 373 -20.28 -9.24 13.40
N GLU A 374 -19.74 -8.96 14.58
CA GLU A 374 -20.35 -8.05 15.56
C GLU A 374 -20.54 -6.64 14.98
N LEU A 375 -19.48 -6.05 14.43
CA LEU A 375 -19.51 -4.68 13.92
C LEU A 375 -20.34 -4.58 12.63
N THR A 376 -20.23 -5.56 11.73
CA THR A 376 -20.83 -5.47 10.38
C THR A 376 -22.28 -5.94 10.32
N VAL A 377 -22.64 -6.95 11.11
CA VAL A 377 -23.97 -7.59 11.07
C VAL A 377 -24.80 -7.15 12.27
N VAL A 378 -24.28 -7.32 13.48
CA VAL A 378 -25.06 -7.10 14.71
C VAL A 378 -25.27 -5.61 14.97
N GLN A 379 -24.20 -4.83 15.05
CA GLN A 379 -24.29 -3.41 15.38
C GLN A 379 -24.92 -2.59 14.24
N VAL A 380 -24.59 -2.87 12.97
CA VAL A 380 -25.27 -2.23 11.82
C VAL A 380 -26.78 -2.53 11.80
N ARG A 381 -27.19 -3.77 12.13
CA ARG A 381 -28.62 -4.11 12.25
C ARG A 381 -29.26 -3.35 13.39
N SER A 382 -28.58 -3.19 14.53
CA SER A 382 -29.08 -2.38 15.64
C SER A 382 -29.29 -0.92 15.25
N VAL A 383 -28.42 -0.35 14.41
CA VAL A 383 -28.58 1.00 13.83
C VAL A 383 -29.80 1.04 12.90
N GLN A 384 -29.98 0.04 12.04
CA GLN A 384 -31.17 -0.08 11.18
C GLN A 384 -32.47 -0.20 11.99
N GLU A 385 -32.47 -0.99 13.07
CA GLU A 385 -33.61 -1.17 13.96
C GLU A 385 -33.92 0.11 14.74
N LYS A 386 -32.92 0.82 15.25
CA LYS A 386 -33.07 2.16 15.86
C LYS A 386 -33.65 3.18 14.87
N ILE A 387 -33.26 3.10 13.60
CA ILE A 387 -33.82 3.97 12.56
C ILE A 387 -35.27 3.59 12.23
N LYS A 388 -35.56 2.28 12.17
CA LYS A 388 -36.92 1.78 11.92
C LYS A 388 -37.86 2.11 13.08
N SER A 389 -37.41 1.95 14.32
CA SER A 389 -38.18 2.31 15.51
C SER A 389 -38.48 3.80 15.51
N VAL A 390 -37.53 4.65 15.12
CA VAL A 390 -37.80 6.08 15.05
C VAL A 390 -38.68 6.48 13.87
N ARG A 391 -38.56 5.84 12.70
CA ARG A 391 -39.58 6.02 11.65
C ARG A 391 -40.97 5.68 12.17
N LYS A 392 -41.09 4.62 12.97
CA LYS A 392 -42.36 4.19 13.58
C LYS A 392 -42.84 5.17 14.66
N SER A 393 -41.95 5.68 15.52
CA SER A 393 -42.28 6.69 16.53
C SER A 393 -42.68 8.02 15.90
N ALA A 394 -41.94 8.49 14.89
CA ALA A 394 -42.29 9.69 14.14
C ALA A 394 -43.65 9.55 13.43
N LEU A 395 -44.00 8.37 12.92
CA LEU A 395 -45.33 8.09 12.36
C LEU A 395 -46.42 7.98 13.43
N ALA A 396 -46.09 7.52 14.64
CA ALA A 396 -47.02 7.43 15.76
C ALA A 396 -47.32 8.81 16.38
N ASP A 397 -46.33 9.70 16.44
CA ASP A 397 -46.48 11.07 16.91
C ASP A 397 -47.23 11.96 15.91
N VAL A 398 -47.30 11.57 14.63
CA VAL A 398 -48.21 12.16 13.62
C VAL A 398 -49.68 11.78 13.90
N GLY A 399 -49.94 10.79 14.76
CA GLY A 399 -51.26 10.24 15.06
C GLY A 399 -52.19 11.09 15.93
N VAL A 400 -51.82 12.34 16.30
CA VAL A 400 -52.67 13.22 17.15
C VAL A 400 -53.15 14.48 16.41
N ALA A 401 -52.85 14.66 15.12
CA ALA A 401 -53.40 15.77 14.35
C ALA A 401 -54.82 15.46 13.82
N VAL A 402 -55.83 15.76 14.63
CA VAL A 402 -57.23 15.80 14.21
C VAL A 402 -57.44 16.93 13.18
N SER A 403 -58.08 16.58 12.07
CA SER A 403 -58.69 17.42 11.01
C SER A 403 -57.77 18.06 9.95
N GLY A 404 -57.96 17.64 8.68
CA GLY A 404 -57.56 18.41 7.49
C GLY A 404 -56.70 17.64 6.48
N VAL A 405 -57.30 16.72 5.70
CA VAL A 405 -56.65 16.13 4.52
C VAL A 405 -56.86 17.05 3.31
N ALA A 406 -55.79 17.42 2.61
CA ALA A 406 -55.84 17.67 1.16
C ALA A 406 -54.50 17.29 0.50
N ALA A 407 -54.53 16.11 -0.13
CA ALA A 407 -53.79 15.64 -1.31
C ALA A 407 -52.40 16.22 -1.64
N GLY A 408 -51.39 15.33 -1.69
CA GLY A 408 -50.17 15.57 -2.45
C GLY A 408 -49.04 14.57 -2.18
N PHE A 409 -49.19 13.30 -2.58
CA PHE A 409 -48.03 12.44 -2.74
C PHE A 409 -47.32 12.79 -4.06
N ALA A 410 -46.06 13.21 -3.99
CA ALA A 410 -45.08 12.90 -5.03
C ALA A 410 -43.66 12.87 -4.45
N THR A 411 -43.02 11.74 -4.71
CA THR A 411 -41.67 11.32 -4.41
C THR A 411 -40.60 12.23 -5.01
N SER A 412 -39.64 12.65 -4.18
CA SER A 412 -38.17 12.71 -4.42
C SER A 412 -37.54 13.95 -3.76
N GLY A 413 -36.50 13.71 -2.97
CA GLY A 413 -35.46 14.69 -2.62
C GLY A 413 -35.88 15.96 -1.85
N PHE A 414 -35.71 15.92 -0.52
CA PHE A 414 -35.58 17.07 0.39
C PHE A 414 -36.72 18.12 0.46
N SER A 415 -36.80 18.75 1.65
CA SER A 415 -37.41 20.06 1.95
C SER A 415 -38.94 20.01 2.27
N VAL A 416 -39.53 20.80 3.16
CA VAL A 416 -39.16 22.01 3.92
C VAL A 416 -39.90 21.99 5.27
N LEU A 417 -39.26 22.56 6.30
CA LEU A 417 -39.85 23.18 7.49
C LEU A 417 -41.27 23.75 7.24
N GLY A 418 -42.35 23.12 7.73
CA GLY A 418 -43.68 23.61 7.38
C GLY A 418 -44.87 23.07 8.17
N ALA A 419 -44.82 23.13 9.50
CA ALA A 419 -46.02 23.23 10.35
C ALA A 419 -45.65 23.85 11.71
N LEU A 420 -45.48 25.18 11.72
CA LEU A 420 -45.24 26.00 12.89
C LEU A 420 -46.54 26.18 13.70
N ALA A 421 -46.82 25.21 14.59
CA ALA A 421 -47.62 25.42 15.80
C ALA A 421 -47.41 24.33 16.90
N GLY A 422 -46.56 23.32 16.68
CA GLY A 422 -46.24 22.26 17.66
C GLY A 422 -44.74 21.95 17.82
N LEU A 423 -43.86 22.90 17.51
CA LEU A 423 -42.46 22.62 17.12
C LEU A 423 -41.41 22.55 18.24
N LEU A 424 -41.71 22.86 19.49
CA LEU A 424 -40.67 22.83 20.53
C LEU A 424 -40.31 21.42 21.02
N HIS A 425 -41.22 20.44 20.92
CA HIS A 425 -40.91 19.04 21.27
C HIS A 425 -40.39 18.24 20.07
N GLY A 426 -40.95 18.43 18.85
CA GLY A 426 -40.53 17.68 17.67
C GLY A 426 -39.09 17.95 17.21
N CYS A 427 -38.63 19.21 17.25
CA CYS A 427 -37.25 19.56 16.88
C CYS A 427 -36.24 19.04 17.91
N LYS A 428 -36.56 19.13 19.21
CA LYS A 428 -35.71 18.59 20.28
C LYS A 428 -35.62 17.06 20.19
N THR A 429 -36.74 16.38 19.97
CA THR A 429 -36.77 14.92 19.77
C THR A 429 -36.00 14.50 18.52
N TYR A 430 -36.01 15.28 17.42
CA TYR A 430 -35.26 14.98 16.21
C TYR A 430 -33.74 15.21 16.36
N ILE A 431 -33.33 16.26 17.06
CA ILE A 431 -31.92 16.56 17.37
C ILE A 431 -31.37 15.53 18.36
N ASP A 432 -32.06 15.31 19.49
CA ASP A 432 -31.72 14.27 20.48
C ASP A 432 -31.73 12.86 19.83
N TYR A 433 -32.52 12.66 18.77
CA TYR A 433 -32.57 11.42 17.99
C TYR A 433 -31.40 11.26 17.02
N GLN A 434 -31.07 12.30 16.25
CA GLN A 434 -29.88 12.29 15.40
C GLN A 434 -28.65 12.02 16.26
N GLU A 435 -28.55 12.64 17.42
CA GLU A 435 -27.48 12.38 18.40
C GLU A 435 -27.48 10.93 18.90
N LYS A 436 -28.63 10.34 19.24
CA LYS A 436 -28.71 8.93 19.68
C LYS A 436 -28.36 7.91 18.60
N VAL A 437 -28.64 8.21 17.33
CA VAL A 437 -28.31 7.33 16.20
C VAL A 437 -26.83 7.50 15.80
N LYS A 438 -26.34 8.74 15.73
CA LYS A 438 -24.93 9.07 15.48
C LYS A 438 -24.01 8.62 16.62
N GLY A 439 -24.51 8.59 17.85
CA GLY A 439 -23.80 8.10 19.03
C GLY A 439 -23.58 6.57 19.07
N ASN A 440 -24.07 5.82 18.08
CA ASN A 440 -23.67 4.42 17.93
C ASN A 440 -22.33 4.32 17.16
N PRO A 441 -21.30 3.66 17.71
CA PRO A 441 -19.99 3.54 17.06
C PRO A 441 -20.03 2.97 15.63
N CYS A 442 -21.01 2.11 15.30
CA CYS A 442 -21.16 1.53 13.97
C CYS A 442 -22.08 2.34 13.02
N TYR A 443 -22.52 3.54 13.40
CA TYR A 443 -23.28 4.43 12.51
C TYR A 443 -22.51 4.73 11.22
N PHE A 444 -21.21 4.95 11.34
CA PHE A 444 -20.31 5.17 10.21
C PHE A 444 -20.34 4.00 9.21
N LEU A 445 -20.24 2.75 9.68
CA LEU A 445 -20.33 1.56 8.82
C LEU A 445 -21.68 1.45 8.10
N TRP A 446 -22.77 1.86 8.75
CA TRP A 446 -24.09 1.92 8.13
C TRP A 446 -24.18 3.01 7.05
N ASN A 447 -23.58 4.19 7.27
CA ASN A 447 -23.55 5.27 6.28
C ASN A 447 -22.70 4.89 5.05
N LEU A 448 -21.56 4.21 5.27
CA LEU A 448 -20.75 3.61 4.21
C LEU A 448 -21.56 2.64 3.34
N LYS A 449 -22.37 1.76 3.95
CA LYS A 449 -23.20 0.79 3.21
C LYS A 449 -24.24 1.46 2.29
N LYS A 450 -24.73 2.64 2.64
CA LYS A 450 -25.71 3.38 1.82
C LYS A 450 -25.14 4.01 0.56
N HIS A 451 -23.87 4.38 0.59
CA HIS A 451 -23.18 5.00 -0.53
C HIS A 451 -22.65 3.95 -1.53
N GLN A 452 -22.97 2.67 -1.32
CA GLN A 452 -22.71 1.64 -2.31
C GLN A 452 -23.57 1.87 -3.54
N LYS A 453 -22.95 1.89 -4.72
CA LYS A 453 -23.71 1.77 -5.97
C LYS A 453 -24.33 0.37 -6.04
N PRO A 454 -25.65 0.25 -6.32
CA PRO A 454 -26.28 -1.06 -6.44
C PRO A 454 -25.63 -1.83 -7.58
N THR A 455 -25.22 -3.07 -7.30
CA THR A 455 -24.91 -4.04 -8.35
C THR A 455 -26.19 -4.31 -9.11
N SER A 456 -26.28 -3.85 -10.36
CA SER A 456 -27.26 -4.39 -11.31
C SER A 456 -27.06 -5.91 -11.35
N PRO A 457 -28.09 -6.72 -11.06
CA PRO A 457 -27.96 -8.16 -11.21
C PRO A 457 -27.75 -8.43 -12.70
N VAL A 458 -26.64 -9.09 -13.03
CA VAL A 458 -26.48 -9.71 -14.35
C VAL A 458 -27.65 -10.70 -14.47
N SER A 459 -28.65 -10.33 -15.26
CA SER A 459 -29.81 -11.16 -15.48
C SER A 459 -29.34 -12.47 -16.11
N SER A 460 -29.55 -13.55 -15.37
CA SER A 460 -29.63 -14.92 -15.84
C SER A 460 -30.73 -15.04 -16.89
N LYS A 461 -30.44 -14.66 -18.14
CA LYS A 461 -31.24 -14.99 -19.32
C LYS A 461 -30.37 -15.72 -20.34
N ARG A 462 -29.94 -16.94 -19.98
CA ARG A 462 -29.52 -17.96 -20.93
C ARG A 462 -29.63 -19.34 -20.29
N LYS A 463 -30.85 -19.90 -20.32
CA LYS A 463 -31.20 -21.34 -20.41
C LYS A 463 -32.66 -21.52 -20.01
N GLN A 464 -33.56 -21.14 -20.91
CA GLN A 464 -34.92 -21.67 -20.92
C GLN A 464 -35.59 -21.47 -22.28
N ILE A 465 -34.92 -21.91 -23.36
CA ILE A 465 -35.56 -22.24 -24.63
C ILE A 465 -34.79 -23.42 -25.20
N LEU A 466 -35.13 -24.64 -24.76
CA LEU A 466 -34.85 -25.92 -25.44
C LEU A 466 -35.56 -27.03 -24.65
N SER A 467 -36.89 -26.95 -24.57
CA SER A 467 -37.75 -28.10 -24.24
C SER A 467 -39.21 -27.75 -24.50
N GLN A 468 -39.59 -27.57 -25.76
CA GLN A 468 -40.97 -27.77 -26.22
C GLN A 468 -40.99 -27.69 -27.75
N ALA A 469 -41.00 -28.86 -28.38
CA ALA A 469 -41.70 -29.19 -29.63
C ALA A 469 -41.09 -30.47 -30.22
N GLY A 470 -41.42 -31.60 -29.62
CA GLY A 470 -41.34 -32.89 -30.29
C GLY A 470 -42.77 -33.37 -30.56
N ARG A 471 -43.11 -33.53 -31.85
CA ARG A 471 -43.87 -34.65 -32.46
C ARG A 471 -44.92 -34.22 -33.50
N ILE A 472 -45.05 -35.13 -34.48
CA ILE A 472 -46.11 -35.38 -35.48
C ILE A 472 -45.87 -34.64 -36.82
N SER A 473 -45.93 -35.22 -38.04
CA SER A 473 -45.71 -36.55 -38.65
C SER A 473 -45.95 -36.39 -40.18
N ASN A 474 -45.20 -37.11 -41.01
CA ASN A 474 -45.50 -37.63 -42.37
C ASN A 474 -46.16 -36.74 -43.46
N VAL A 475 -45.55 -36.69 -44.66
CA VAL A 475 -46.01 -37.24 -45.97
C VAL A 475 -44.99 -36.86 -47.08
N LYS A 476 -44.69 -37.81 -47.99
CA LYS A 476 -43.79 -37.70 -49.17
C LYS A 476 -44.55 -37.19 -50.44
N PRO A 477 -44.04 -37.36 -51.70
CA PRO A 477 -43.15 -36.46 -52.45
C PRO A 477 -43.78 -36.02 -53.81
N THR A 478 -43.17 -35.10 -54.57
CA THR A 478 -43.34 -35.10 -56.04
C THR A 478 -42.23 -34.32 -56.77
N ASP A 479 -41.90 -34.86 -57.94
CA ASP A 479 -40.82 -34.57 -58.89
C ASP A 479 -40.84 -33.18 -59.55
N VAL A 480 -39.70 -32.81 -60.16
CA VAL A 480 -39.51 -32.64 -61.63
C VAL A 480 -38.37 -31.62 -61.94
N SER A 481 -37.28 -32.12 -62.55
CA SER A 481 -36.39 -31.58 -63.61
C SER A 481 -35.95 -30.09 -63.63
N ALA A 482 -34.84 -29.62 -64.20
CA ALA A 482 -33.60 -30.12 -64.79
C ALA A 482 -32.81 -28.86 -65.25
N PHE A 483 -31.54 -29.09 -65.66
CA PHE A 483 -30.77 -28.36 -66.68
C PHE A 483 -29.76 -27.23 -66.31
N ILE A 484 -28.50 -27.55 -66.68
CA ILE A 484 -27.47 -26.75 -67.42
C ILE A 484 -26.43 -25.95 -66.60
N THR A 485 -25.28 -26.59 -66.42
CA THR A 485 -23.91 -26.01 -66.56
C THR A 485 -23.66 -25.64 -68.04
N PRO A 486 -22.63 -24.84 -68.47
CA PRO A 486 -21.27 -24.82 -67.88
C PRO A 486 -20.41 -23.54 -68.04
N LYS A 487 -19.22 -23.58 -67.40
CA LYS A 487 -17.86 -23.08 -67.82
C LYS A 487 -17.74 -21.58 -68.20
N GLN A 488 -16.63 -20.87 -68.12
CA GLN A 488 -15.17 -20.98 -67.86
C GLN A 488 -14.77 -19.50 -67.58
N SER A 489 -13.71 -19.11 -66.89
CA SER A 489 -12.31 -19.55 -66.85
C SER A 489 -11.64 -18.99 -65.60
#